data_AF-A0A146M022-F1
#
_entry.id   AF-A0A146M022-F1
#
_cell.length_a   1.000
_cell.length_b   1.000
_cell.length_c   1.000
_cell.angle_alpha   90.00
_cell.angle_beta   90.00
_cell.angle_gamma   90.00
#
_symmetry.space_group_name_H-M   'P 1'
#
loop_
_entity.id
_entity.type
_entity.pdbx_description
1 polymer ?
#
loop_
_entity_poly.entity_id
_entity_poly.type
_entity_poly.pdbx_seq_one_letter_code
_entity_poly.pdbx_strand_id
1 'polypeptide(L)'
;LGLLQKSKFYANYMRSRLEEHKKKADKYGGAPASKKRKLKDRFTQEISDTIASSSSTEEKIAPAEISEPTVPSKTTRITPLGIEVSSDQPELLEGACMRDYQLAGFNWLKSLFETGMNGILADEMGLGKTIQTISLISYLYANGVLGPFLIVAPLSTLPNWVNEFEVFAPKIPVIL
;
A
#
# COMPACT_ATOMS: atom_id res chain seq x y z
N LEU A 1 -1.71 36.96 14.11
CA LEU A 1 -2.67 35.84 14.26
C LEU A 1 -1.99 34.55 13.82
N GLY A 2 -1.76 33.65 14.77
CA GLY A 2 -0.76 32.59 14.70
C GLY A 2 -1.14 31.38 13.87
N LEU A 3 -0.12 30.68 13.35
CA LEU A 3 -0.21 29.38 12.66
C LEU A 3 -1.15 28.37 13.35
N LEU A 4 -1.22 28.41 14.68
CA LEU A 4 -2.10 27.55 15.47
C LEU A 4 -3.60 27.76 15.16
N GLN A 5 -4.02 29.01 14.89
CA GLN A 5 -5.40 29.32 14.50
C GLN A 5 -5.71 28.80 13.09
N LYS A 6 -4.74 28.92 12.17
CA LYS A 6 -4.86 28.36 10.82
C LYS A 6 -4.95 26.83 10.85
N SER A 7 -4.08 26.17 11.62
CA SER A 7 -4.11 24.70 11.80
C SER A 7 -5.45 24.22 12.38
N LYS A 8 -5.96 24.88 13.43
CA LYS A 8 -7.28 24.58 14.01
C LYS A 8 -8.41 24.79 13.01
N PHE A 9 -8.36 25.87 12.23
CA PHE A 9 -9.33 26.15 11.17
C PHE A 9 -9.35 25.05 10.12
N TYR A 10 -8.18 24.66 9.57
CA TYR A 10 -8.09 23.61 8.56
C TYR A 10 -8.50 22.24 9.10
N ALA A 11 -8.12 21.89 10.34
CA ALA A 11 -8.53 20.62 10.96
C ALA A 11 -10.06 20.54 11.12
N ASN A 12 -10.70 21.65 11.52
CA ASN A 12 -12.16 21.72 11.65
C ASN A 12 -12.85 21.73 10.29
N TYR A 13 -12.30 22.45 9.31
CA TYR A 13 -12.80 22.48 7.94
C TYR A 13 -12.78 21.10 7.29
N MET A 14 -11.66 20.37 7.43
CA MET A 14 -11.52 19.01 6.90
C MET A 14 -12.45 18.02 7.61
N ARG A 15 -12.65 18.15 8.94
CA ARG A 15 -13.65 17.35 9.68
C ARG A 15 -15.06 17.58 9.15
N SER A 16 -15.47 18.84 8.95
CA SER A 16 -16.81 19.17 8.43
C SER A 16 -17.07 18.52 7.08
N ARG A 17 -16.10 18.59 6.16
CA ARG A 17 -16.20 17.99 4.83
C ARG A 17 -16.27 16.45 4.89
N LEU A 18 -15.47 15.82 5.74
CA LEU A 18 -15.52 14.35 5.92
C LEU A 18 -16.89 13.89 6.43
N GLU A 19 -17.48 14.63 7.38
CA GLU A 19 -18.83 14.33 7.89
C GLU A 19 -19.92 14.53 6.84
N GLU A 20 -19.81 15.56 6.00
CA GLU A 20 -20.71 15.78 4.86
C GLU A 20 -20.64 14.63 3.86
N HIS A 21 -19.42 14.17 3.52
CA HIS A 21 -19.23 13.05 2.61
C HIS A 21 -19.74 11.73 3.21
N LYS A 22 -19.57 11.51 4.51
CA LYS A 22 -20.13 10.36 5.22
C LYS A 22 -21.66 10.37 5.20
N LYS A 23 -22.29 11.51 5.50
CA LYS A 23 -23.75 11.68 5.43
C LYS A 23 -24.29 11.50 4.01
N LYS A 24 -23.54 11.93 2.98
CA LYS A 24 -23.91 11.72 1.57
C LYS A 24 -23.77 10.26 1.15
N ALA A 25 -22.74 9.56 1.63
CA ALA A 25 -22.57 8.12 1.42
C ALA A 25 -23.72 7.31 2.05
N ASP A 26 -24.14 7.67 3.27
CA ASP A 26 -25.26 7.02 3.96
C ASP A 26 -26.63 7.27 3.27
N LYS A 27 -26.77 8.37 2.51
CA LYS A 27 -28.02 8.79 1.86
C LYS A 27 -28.28 8.15 0.48
N TYR A 28 -27.25 7.71 -0.25
CA TYR A 28 -27.38 7.34 -1.68
C TYR A 28 -26.93 5.92 -2.08
N GLY A 29 -26.62 5.01 -1.15
CA GLY A 29 -26.40 3.62 -1.56
C GLY A 29 -25.95 2.68 -0.47
N GLY A 30 -26.79 1.69 -0.16
CA GLY A 30 -26.35 0.47 0.48
C GLY A 30 -25.47 -0.34 -0.46
N ALA A 31 -24.19 -0.44 -0.14
CA ALA A 31 -23.32 -1.55 -0.48
C ALA A 31 -22.74 -2.09 0.85
N PRO A 32 -22.54 -3.41 0.99
CA PRO A 32 -22.44 -4.02 2.32
C PRO A 32 -21.16 -3.56 3.01
N ALA A 33 -21.30 -2.99 4.19
CA ALA A 33 -20.23 -2.92 5.17
C ALA A 33 -19.79 -4.36 5.45
N SER A 34 -18.73 -4.82 4.76
CA SER A 34 -18.15 -6.12 5.04
C SER A 34 -17.75 -6.14 6.51
N LYS A 35 -18.18 -7.21 7.18
CA LYS A 35 -17.85 -7.57 8.56
C LYS A 35 -16.32 -7.58 8.76
N LYS A 36 -15.70 -6.43 9.03
CA LYS A 36 -14.29 -6.34 9.42
C LYS A 36 -14.13 -5.34 10.57
N ARG A 37 -14.87 -5.58 11.65
CA ARG A 37 -14.70 -4.82 12.90
C ARG A 37 -14.53 -5.68 14.16
N LYS A 38 -14.54 -7.02 14.04
CA LYS A 38 -14.33 -7.92 15.19
C LYS A 38 -13.00 -8.66 15.23
N LEU A 39 -12.27 -8.76 14.11
CA LEU A 39 -10.97 -9.44 14.07
C LEU A 39 -9.81 -8.53 14.53
N LYS A 40 -10.02 -7.20 14.49
CA LYS A 40 -9.01 -6.19 14.80
C LYS A 40 -8.61 -6.18 16.29
N ASP A 41 -9.55 -6.50 17.19
CA ASP A 41 -9.28 -6.44 18.64
C ASP A 41 -8.54 -7.67 19.18
N ARG A 42 -8.73 -8.86 18.56
CA ARG A 42 -8.06 -10.10 19.01
C ARG A 42 -6.58 -10.13 18.64
N PHE A 43 -6.22 -9.68 17.44
CA PHE A 43 -4.84 -9.73 16.96
C PHE A 43 -3.93 -8.71 17.65
N THR A 44 -4.48 -7.56 18.04
CA THR A 44 -3.72 -6.54 18.80
C THR A 44 -3.42 -6.96 20.24
N GLN A 45 -4.24 -7.82 20.84
CA GLN A 45 -3.97 -8.37 22.18
C GLN A 45 -2.85 -9.41 22.14
N GLU A 46 -2.86 -10.34 21.18
CA GLU A 46 -1.82 -11.39 21.06
C GLU A 46 -0.42 -10.82 20.82
N ILE A 47 -0.29 -9.71 20.06
CA ILE A 47 1.00 -9.04 19.84
C ILE A 47 1.49 -8.34 21.12
N SER A 48 0.59 -7.72 21.89
CA SER A 48 0.95 -7.06 23.15
C SER A 48 1.46 -8.06 24.19
N ASP A 49 0.84 -9.23 24.28
CA ASP A 49 1.19 -10.28 25.25
C ASP A 49 2.52 -10.96 24.89
N THR A 50 2.82 -11.10 23.59
CA THR A 50 4.09 -11.67 23.11
C THR A 50 5.28 -10.75 23.37
N ILE A 51 5.11 -9.44 23.18
CA ILE A 51 6.17 -8.45 23.42
C ILE A 51 6.46 -8.34 24.92
N ALA A 52 5.44 -8.38 25.78
CA ALA A 52 5.60 -8.34 27.23
C ALA A 52 6.37 -9.54 27.82
N SER A 53 6.32 -10.71 27.15
CA SER A 53 7.01 -11.93 27.61
C SER A 53 8.50 -12.00 27.25
N SER A 54 8.99 -11.13 26.34
CA SER A 54 10.33 -11.24 25.77
C SER A 54 11.43 -10.46 26.51
N SER A 55 11.11 -9.83 27.64
CA SER A 55 12.05 -8.98 28.40
C SER A 55 12.68 -9.67 29.62
N SER A 56 13.26 -10.86 29.46
CA SER A 56 14.30 -11.39 30.36
C SER A 56 14.68 -12.82 29.97
N THR A 57 15.82 -12.99 29.29
CA THR A 57 16.95 -13.88 29.64
C THR A 57 17.85 -14.08 28.42
N GLU A 58 19.13 -13.73 28.58
CA GLU A 58 20.21 -14.19 27.72
C GLU A 58 20.43 -15.69 27.98
N GLU A 59 20.37 -16.54 26.95
CA GLU A 59 20.96 -17.87 27.04
C GLU A 59 21.49 -18.38 25.69
N LYS A 60 22.75 -18.84 25.74
CA LYS A 60 23.53 -19.43 24.63
C LYS A 60 23.00 -20.82 24.27
N ILE A 61 22.85 -21.12 22.98
CA ILE A 61 22.68 -22.50 22.49
C ILE A 61 23.56 -22.75 21.25
N ALA A 62 24.19 -23.93 21.25
CA ALA A 62 25.25 -24.45 20.37
C ALA A 62 24.77 -24.73 18.92
N PRO A 63 25.68 -24.98 17.95
CA PRO A 63 25.33 -25.01 16.53
C PRO A 63 24.60 -26.32 16.17
N ALA A 64 23.32 -26.20 15.85
CA ALA A 64 22.52 -27.25 15.24
C ALA A 64 22.46 -27.05 13.71
N GLU A 65 22.53 -28.17 13.00
CA GLU A 65 22.65 -28.33 11.56
C GLU A 65 21.67 -27.46 10.75
N ILE A 66 22.21 -26.72 9.77
CA ILE A 66 21.43 -25.98 8.77
C ILE A 66 20.80 -27.01 7.83
N SER A 67 19.57 -27.43 8.12
CA SER A 67 18.68 -27.92 7.06
C SER A 67 18.27 -26.70 6.23
N GLU A 68 18.55 -26.78 4.93
CA GLU A 68 18.26 -25.72 3.97
C GLU A 68 16.81 -25.23 4.13
N PRO A 69 16.55 -23.92 4.30
CA PRO A 69 15.19 -23.41 4.25
C PRO A 69 14.66 -23.71 2.85
N THR A 70 13.61 -24.54 2.81
CA THR A 70 12.90 -24.92 1.60
C THR A 70 12.42 -23.64 0.92
N VAL A 71 13.03 -23.31 -0.22
CA VAL A 71 12.71 -22.10 -0.99
C VAL A 71 11.24 -22.19 -1.40
N PRO A 72 10.34 -21.28 -0.97
CA PRO A 72 8.99 -21.26 -1.49
C PRO A 72 9.10 -20.99 -2.99
N SER A 73 8.72 -21.98 -3.79
CA SER A 73 8.74 -21.92 -5.25
C SER A 73 8.03 -20.65 -5.71
N LYS A 74 8.76 -19.69 -6.28
CA LYS A 74 8.20 -18.43 -6.79
C LYS A 74 7.12 -18.78 -7.81
N THR A 75 5.86 -18.59 -7.44
CA THR A 75 4.75 -18.81 -8.36
C THR A 75 4.75 -17.68 -9.39
N THR A 76 5.04 -17.99 -10.64
CA THR A 76 5.04 -17.04 -11.75
C THR A 76 3.74 -17.14 -12.54
N ARG A 77 3.29 -16.03 -13.10
CA ARG A 77 2.18 -15.95 -14.07
C ARG A 77 2.66 -15.35 -15.37
N ILE A 78 2.08 -15.76 -16.48
CA ILE A 78 2.40 -15.22 -17.81
C ILE A 78 1.40 -14.10 -18.11
N THR A 79 1.88 -12.90 -18.42
CA THR A 79 1.05 -11.78 -18.88
C THR A 79 0.53 -12.02 -20.31
N PRO A 80 -0.51 -11.30 -20.76
CA PRO A 80 -0.97 -11.40 -22.16
C PRO A 80 0.12 -11.11 -23.22
N LEU A 81 1.21 -10.45 -22.81
CA LEU A 81 2.38 -10.16 -23.65
C LEU A 81 3.45 -11.28 -23.61
N GLY A 82 3.18 -12.42 -22.97
CA GLY A 82 4.10 -13.55 -22.89
C GLY A 82 5.23 -13.37 -21.87
N ILE A 83 5.18 -12.33 -21.02
CA ILE A 83 6.21 -12.05 -20.02
C ILE A 83 5.86 -12.78 -18.71
N GLU A 84 6.80 -13.56 -18.19
CA GLU A 84 6.70 -14.13 -16.85
C GLU A 84 6.88 -13.05 -15.79
N VAL A 85 5.87 -12.91 -14.93
CA VAL A 85 5.86 -11.99 -13.79
C VAL A 85 5.50 -12.75 -12.52
N SER A 86 5.88 -12.20 -11.35
CA SER A 86 5.46 -12.78 -10.07
C SER A 86 3.93 -12.78 -9.95
N SER A 87 3.36 -13.80 -9.31
CA SER A 87 1.94 -13.86 -8.96
C SER A 87 1.49 -12.65 -8.15
N ASP A 88 2.40 -12.07 -7.35
CA ASP A 88 2.11 -10.94 -6.48
C ASP A 88 2.02 -9.60 -7.22
N GLN A 89 2.52 -9.53 -8.46
CA GLN A 89 2.47 -8.31 -9.25
C GLN A 89 1.02 -7.98 -9.67
N PRO A 90 0.55 -6.72 -9.51
CA PRO A 90 -0.81 -6.33 -9.87
C PRO A 90 -1.17 -6.65 -11.32
N GLU A 91 -2.42 -7.06 -11.57
CA GLU A 91 -2.88 -7.48 -12.90
C GLU A 91 -2.90 -6.35 -13.92
N LEU A 92 -3.26 -5.14 -13.48
CA LEU A 92 -3.31 -3.95 -14.33
C LEU A 92 -1.94 -3.27 -14.49
N LEU A 93 -0.87 -3.82 -13.88
CA LEU A 93 0.49 -3.34 -14.10
C LEU A 93 1.05 -3.97 -15.37
N GLU A 94 1.31 -3.13 -16.37
CA GLU A 94 1.80 -3.48 -17.69
C GLU A 94 3.23 -2.93 -17.90
N GLY A 95 3.90 -3.30 -19.01
CA GLY A 95 5.19 -2.71 -19.40
C GLY A 95 6.39 -2.95 -18.47
N ALA A 96 6.23 -3.66 -17.35
CA ALA A 96 7.29 -3.92 -16.39
C ALA A 96 7.16 -5.28 -15.69
N CYS A 97 8.31 -5.85 -15.33
CA CYS A 97 8.41 -6.95 -14.39
C CYS A 97 9.09 -6.43 -13.11
N MET A 98 8.37 -6.44 -11.99
CA MET A 98 8.87 -5.92 -10.72
C MET A 98 9.95 -6.83 -10.15
N ARG A 99 11.04 -6.23 -9.67
CA ARG A 99 12.10 -6.96 -8.95
C ARG A 99 11.61 -7.37 -7.56
N ASP A 100 12.24 -8.37 -6.96
CA ASP A 100 11.83 -8.91 -5.64
C ASP A 100 11.71 -7.84 -4.55
N TYR A 101 12.68 -6.93 -4.46
CA TYR A 101 12.64 -5.84 -3.48
C TYR A 101 11.50 -4.83 -3.76
N GLN A 102 11.11 -4.66 -5.02
CA GLN A 102 9.97 -3.81 -5.39
C GLN A 102 8.65 -4.50 -5.03
N LEU A 103 8.56 -5.81 -5.22
CA LEU A 103 7.42 -6.62 -4.78
C LEU A 103 7.28 -6.59 -3.25
N ALA A 104 8.39 -6.68 -2.52
CA ALA A 104 8.39 -6.53 -1.06
C ALA A 104 7.87 -5.15 -0.63
N GLY A 105 8.36 -4.07 -1.26
CA GLY A 105 7.88 -2.70 -1.00
C GLY A 105 6.40 -2.51 -1.34
N PHE A 106 5.94 -3.06 -2.48
CA PHE A 106 4.53 -3.05 -2.86
C PHE A 106 3.65 -3.84 -1.88
N ASN A 107 4.06 -5.05 -1.50
CA ASN A 107 3.31 -5.88 -0.54
C ASN A 107 3.22 -5.20 0.83
N TRP A 108 4.29 -4.52 1.25
CA TRP A 108 4.26 -3.68 2.45
C TRP A 108 3.27 -2.52 2.34
N LEU A 109 3.30 -1.77 1.22
CA LEU A 109 2.32 -0.70 0.95
C LEU A 109 0.87 -1.21 0.94
N LYS A 110 0.63 -2.37 0.33
CA LYS A 110 -0.67 -3.04 0.31
C LYS A 110 -1.15 -3.34 1.73
N SER A 111 -0.27 -3.90 2.58
CA SER A 111 -0.58 -4.18 3.99
C SER A 111 -0.93 -2.90 4.77
N LEU A 112 -0.22 -1.79 4.53
CA LEU A 112 -0.54 -0.50 5.14
C LEU A 112 -1.95 -0.02 4.75
N PHE A 113 -2.31 -0.15 3.46
CA PHE A 113 -3.65 0.19 3.00
C PHE A 113 -4.72 -0.67 3.68
N GLU A 114 -4.53 -1.99 3.74
CA GLU A 114 -5.49 -2.93 4.32
C GLU A 114 -5.67 -2.73 5.84
N THR A 115 -4.61 -2.31 6.53
CA THR A 115 -4.63 -2.01 7.97
C THR A 115 -5.13 -0.59 8.29
N GLY A 116 -5.19 0.29 7.28
CA GLY A 116 -5.54 1.69 7.42
C GLY A 116 -4.44 2.52 8.09
N MET A 117 -3.18 2.11 7.92
CA MET A 117 -2.00 2.82 8.42
C MET A 117 -1.33 3.61 7.31
N ASN A 118 -0.67 4.70 7.69
CA ASN A 118 0.18 5.47 6.77
C ASN A 118 1.61 4.94 6.86
N GLY A 119 2.39 5.12 5.79
CA GLY A 119 3.79 4.72 5.78
C GLY A 119 4.68 5.67 4.98
N ILE A 120 5.99 5.52 5.18
CA ILE A 120 7.04 6.25 4.47
C ILE A 120 7.92 5.21 3.80
N LEU A 121 8.02 5.25 2.47
CA LEU A 121 9.04 4.50 1.74
C LEU A 121 10.38 5.23 1.87
N ALA A 122 11.29 4.65 2.64
CA ALA A 122 12.62 5.20 2.90
C ALA A 122 13.73 4.52 2.05
N ASP A 123 13.35 3.82 0.99
CA ASP A 123 14.26 3.16 0.07
C ASP A 123 15.22 4.16 -0.59
N GLU A 124 16.43 3.70 -0.90
CA GLU A 124 17.45 4.47 -1.62
C GLU A 124 16.91 5.06 -2.96
N MET A 125 17.58 6.09 -3.44
CA MET A 125 17.24 6.72 -4.72
C MET A 125 17.46 5.71 -5.87
N GLY A 126 16.56 5.71 -6.87
CA GLY A 126 16.68 4.80 -8.02
C GLY A 126 16.08 3.39 -7.82
N LEU A 127 15.55 3.05 -6.64
CA LEU A 127 14.92 1.74 -6.39
C LEU A 127 13.52 1.59 -7.02
N GLY A 128 12.99 2.64 -7.65
CA GLY A 128 11.69 2.57 -8.32
C GLY A 128 10.50 2.78 -7.37
N LYS A 129 10.57 3.78 -6.48
CA LYS A 129 9.42 4.21 -5.66
C LYS A 129 8.20 4.58 -6.51
N THR A 130 8.43 5.13 -7.71
CA THR A 130 7.38 5.45 -8.69
C THR A 130 6.61 4.20 -9.10
N ILE A 131 7.30 3.15 -9.59
CA ILE A 131 6.64 1.91 -10.00
C ILE A 131 5.95 1.22 -8.81
N GLN A 132 6.56 1.19 -7.61
CA GLN A 132 5.91 0.65 -6.41
C GLN A 132 4.59 1.39 -6.09
N THR A 133 4.57 2.72 -6.25
CA THR A 133 3.38 3.55 -6.02
C THR A 133 2.30 3.31 -7.08
N ILE A 134 2.69 3.24 -8.35
CA ILE A 134 1.77 2.94 -9.46
C ILE A 134 1.19 1.53 -9.31
N SER A 135 2.00 0.55 -8.91
CA SER A 135 1.56 -0.81 -8.58
C SER A 135 0.50 -0.82 -7.48
N LEU A 136 0.66 0.00 -6.43
CA LEU A 136 -0.36 0.14 -5.40
C LEU A 136 -1.68 0.66 -5.98
N ILE A 137 -1.64 1.75 -6.75
CA ILE A 137 -2.85 2.34 -7.36
C ILE A 137 -3.51 1.34 -8.33
N SER A 138 -2.70 0.66 -9.14
CA SER A 138 -3.14 -0.38 -10.07
C SER A 138 -3.84 -1.54 -9.37
N TYR A 139 -3.28 -2.03 -8.26
CA TYR A 139 -3.93 -3.01 -7.41
C TYR A 139 -5.26 -2.50 -6.84
N LEU A 140 -5.30 -1.28 -6.31
CA LEU A 140 -6.52 -0.71 -5.74
C LEU A 140 -7.62 -0.53 -6.79
N TYR A 141 -7.26 -0.05 -7.99
CA TYR A 141 -8.18 0.13 -9.10
C TYR A 141 -8.78 -1.19 -9.58
N ALA A 142 -7.96 -2.24 -9.70
CA ALA A 142 -8.43 -3.59 -10.03
C ALA A 142 -9.41 -4.15 -8.99
N ASN A 143 -9.25 -3.78 -7.71
CA ASN A 143 -10.13 -4.18 -6.62
C ASN A 143 -11.36 -3.26 -6.44
N GLY A 144 -11.64 -2.38 -7.41
CA GLY A 144 -12.84 -1.53 -7.43
C GLY A 144 -12.70 -0.22 -6.64
N VAL A 145 -11.51 0.12 -6.15
CA VAL A 145 -11.23 1.43 -5.55
C VAL A 145 -10.79 2.37 -6.66
N LEU A 146 -11.75 3.07 -7.27
CA LEU A 146 -11.51 3.89 -8.46
C LEU A 146 -10.92 5.29 -8.17
N GLY A 147 -10.78 5.67 -6.90
CA GLY A 147 -10.25 6.97 -6.49
C GLY A 147 -11.31 7.94 -5.94
N PRO A 148 -11.00 9.25 -5.84
CA PRO A 148 -9.84 9.92 -6.44
C PRO A 148 -8.51 9.61 -5.74
N PHE A 149 -7.44 9.44 -6.51
CA PHE A 149 -6.06 9.34 -6.02
C PHE A 149 -5.31 10.64 -6.32
N LEU A 150 -4.54 11.14 -5.35
CA LEU A 150 -3.74 12.36 -5.50
C LEU A 150 -2.26 12.03 -5.33
N ILE A 151 -1.46 12.38 -6.32
CA ILE A 151 0.01 12.30 -6.25
C ILE A 151 0.54 13.73 -6.29
N VAL A 152 1.42 14.05 -5.35
CA VAL A 152 2.10 15.34 -5.31
C VAL A 152 3.58 15.11 -5.53
N ALA A 153 4.13 15.75 -6.55
CA ALA A 153 5.55 15.66 -6.90
C ALA A 153 6.09 17.02 -7.35
N PRO A 154 7.43 17.22 -7.33
CA PRO A 154 8.04 18.42 -7.89
C PRO A 154 7.67 18.63 -9.36
N LEU A 155 7.53 19.90 -9.78
CA LEU A 155 7.13 20.25 -11.16
C LEU A 155 7.99 19.58 -12.23
N SER A 156 9.30 19.47 -11.99
CA SER A 156 10.25 18.85 -12.92
C SER A 156 10.04 17.35 -13.14
N THR A 157 9.35 16.66 -12.23
CA THR A 157 9.13 15.20 -12.32
C THR A 157 7.71 14.85 -12.75
N LEU A 158 6.78 15.82 -12.83
CA LEU A 158 5.40 15.55 -13.27
C LEU A 158 5.32 14.92 -14.67
N PRO A 159 6.07 15.36 -15.70
CA PRO A 159 6.04 14.70 -17.00
C PRO A 159 6.48 13.24 -16.94
N ASN A 160 7.45 12.92 -16.07
CA ASN A 160 7.87 11.54 -15.84
C ASN A 160 6.73 10.73 -15.24
N TRP A 161 6.05 11.24 -14.20
CA TRP A 161 4.90 10.54 -13.61
C TRP A 161 3.82 10.21 -14.64
N VAL A 162 3.44 11.17 -15.50
CA VAL A 162 2.44 10.95 -16.55
C VAL A 162 2.89 9.83 -17.49
N ASN A 163 4.12 9.89 -18.01
CA ASN A 163 4.66 8.87 -18.89
C ASN A 163 4.73 7.48 -18.23
N GLU A 164 5.11 7.39 -16.96
CA GLU A 164 5.17 6.12 -16.23
C GLU A 164 3.77 5.52 -16.02
N PHE A 165 2.73 6.34 -15.86
CA PHE A 165 1.35 5.84 -15.85
C PHE A 165 0.91 5.34 -17.22
N GLU A 166 1.26 6.05 -18.30
CA GLU A 166 0.95 5.61 -19.67
C GLU A 166 1.60 4.26 -19.99
N VAL A 167 2.83 4.03 -19.51
CA VAL A 167 3.56 2.77 -19.73
C VAL A 167 3.07 1.67 -18.78
N PHE A 168 2.99 1.95 -17.48
CA PHE A 168 2.77 0.90 -16.47
C PHE A 168 1.30 0.65 -16.13
N ALA A 169 0.42 1.61 -16.34
CA ALA A 169 -1.00 1.48 -16.02
C ALA A 169 -1.89 2.26 -17.01
N PRO A 170 -1.82 1.98 -18.33
CA PRO A 170 -2.51 2.75 -19.37
C PRO A 170 -4.04 2.78 -19.21
N LYS A 171 -4.61 1.82 -18.46
CA LYS A 171 -6.04 1.72 -18.18
C LYS A 171 -6.51 2.69 -17.09
N ILE A 172 -5.59 3.33 -16.38
CA ILE A 172 -5.91 4.27 -15.30
C ILE A 172 -5.81 5.69 -15.84
N PRO A 173 -6.91 6.48 -15.84
CA PRO A 173 -6.88 7.84 -16.35
C PRO A 173 -6.06 8.75 -15.44
N VAL A 174 -5.20 9.59 -16.05
CA VAL A 174 -4.36 10.57 -15.36
C VAL A 174 -4.71 11.98 -15.82
N ILE A 175 -4.73 12.92 -14.88
CA ILE A 175 -4.96 14.34 -15.13
C ILE A 175 -3.85 15.12 -14.41
N LEU A 176 -3.25 16.07 -15.12
CA LEU A 176 -2.24 16.98 -14.61
C LEU A 176 -2.83 18.34 -14.23
#